data_AF-A0A502FZR8-F1
#
_entry.id   AF-A0A502FZR8-F1
#
_cell.length_a   1.000
_cell.length_b   1.000
_cell.length_c   1.000
_cell.angle_alpha   90.00
_cell.angle_beta   90.00
_cell.angle_gamma   90.00
#
_symmetry.space_group_name_H-M   'P 1'
#
loop_
_entity.id
_entity.type
_entity.pdbx_description
1 polymer ?
#
loop_
_entity_poly.entity_id
_entity_poly.type
_entity_poly.pdbx_seq_one_letter_code
_entity_poly.pdbx_strand_id
1 'polypeptide(L)'
;MLDPADDKSGLCYKARTLEVAMTVQQLNIRDAETIRLAQALADRLGSSLTAAVREALEAKLGAAAHAPVKPSIDETLDRLKHLQQHWRPEFDGQDLSLTHADLLYDESGLPR
;
A
#
# COMPACT_ATOMS: atom_id res chain seq x y z
N MET A 1 -12.57 4.24 -46.15
CA MET A 1 -11.14 3.93 -45.98
C MET A 1 -10.70 4.73 -44.77
N LEU A 2 -10.78 4.10 -43.59
CA LEU A 2 -10.52 4.74 -42.30
C LEU A 2 -9.03 4.64 -41.98
N ASP A 3 -8.46 5.78 -41.60
CA ASP A 3 -7.17 5.90 -40.92
C ASP A 3 -7.34 5.45 -39.46
N PRO A 4 -6.44 4.61 -38.91
CA PRO A 4 -5.98 4.89 -37.55
C PRO A 4 -4.57 4.33 -37.23
N ALA A 5 -3.68 5.13 -36.67
CA ALA A 5 -2.84 4.75 -35.51
C ALA A 5 -1.86 5.87 -35.14
N ASP A 6 -2.41 6.96 -34.60
CA ASP A 6 -1.72 7.78 -33.60
C ASP A 6 -2.46 7.50 -32.29
N ASP A 7 -1.83 6.84 -31.30
CA ASP A 7 -1.93 7.22 -29.87
C ASP A 7 -1.09 6.31 -28.95
N LYS A 8 0.09 6.81 -28.61
CA LYS A 8 0.73 6.85 -27.29
C LYS A 8 0.13 5.97 -26.18
N SER A 9 0.77 4.83 -25.89
CA SER A 9 0.69 4.20 -24.56
C SER A 9 1.96 3.43 -24.21
N GLY A 10 3.11 4.05 -24.44
CA GLY A 10 4.42 3.58 -23.99
C GLY A 10 4.87 4.26 -22.70
N LEU A 11 4.00 4.38 -21.69
CA LEU A 11 4.40 4.79 -20.34
C LEU A 11 5.09 3.60 -19.66
N CYS A 12 6.29 3.25 -20.14
CA CYS A 12 7.20 2.43 -19.38
C CYS A 12 7.66 3.28 -18.18
N TYR A 13 7.19 2.89 -17.00
CA TYR A 13 7.54 3.48 -15.72
C TYR A 13 9.06 3.66 -15.64
N LYS A 14 9.52 4.92 -15.66
CA LYS A 14 10.90 5.25 -15.30
C LYS A 14 11.05 4.93 -13.82
N ALA A 15 11.51 3.72 -13.52
CA ALA A 15 12.04 3.39 -12.21
C ALA A 15 13.18 4.38 -11.95
N ARG A 16 12.90 5.37 -11.11
CA ARG A 16 13.88 6.32 -10.63
C ARG A 16 14.76 5.57 -9.65
N THR A 17 15.79 4.91 -10.15
CA THR A 17 16.89 4.41 -9.33
C THR A 17 17.52 5.62 -8.67
N LEU A 18 17.18 5.85 -7.41
CA LEU A 18 17.88 6.82 -6.57
C LEU A 18 19.25 6.21 -6.31
N GLU A 19 20.24 6.59 -7.11
CA GLU A 19 21.63 6.42 -6.74
C GLU A 19 21.86 7.26 -5.49
N VAL A 20 21.72 6.62 -4.32
CA VAL A 20 22.16 7.21 -3.06
C VAL A 20 23.69 7.21 -3.15
N ALA A 21 24.25 8.32 -3.62
CA ALA A 21 25.67 8.59 -3.42
C ALA A 21 25.95 8.40 -1.94
N MET A 22 26.81 7.43 -1.59
CA MET A 22 27.23 7.12 -0.21
C MET A 22 28.00 8.30 0.37
N THR A 23 27.28 9.38 0.64
CA THR A 23 27.73 10.48 1.47
C THR A 23 27.43 10.06 2.89
N VAL A 24 28.49 9.85 3.66
CA VAL A 24 28.38 9.61 5.11
C VAL A 24 27.93 10.94 5.73
N GLN A 25 26.62 11.16 5.78
CA GLN A 25 26.02 12.28 6.49
C GLN A 25 25.94 11.93 7.98
N GLN A 26 26.62 12.70 8.82
CA GLN A 26 26.54 12.53 10.26
C GLN A 26 25.18 13.02 10.77
N LEU A 27 24.34 12.11 11.24
CA LEU A 27 23.04 12.40 11.82
C LEU A 27 23.22 13.04 13.20
N ASN A 28 22.96 14.36 13.31
CA ASN A 28 22.99 15.09 14.57
C ASN A 28 21.57 15.22 15.13
N ILE A 29 21.21 14.33 16.04
CA ILE A 29 19.93 14.36 16.76
C ILE A 29 20.15 15.09 18.08
N ARG A 30 19.45 16.22 18.26
CA ARG A 30 19.51 17.03 19.50
C ARG A 30 18.27 16.90 20.38
N ASP A 31 17.30 16.12 19.96
CA ASP A 31 16.07 15.89 20.71
C ASP A 31 16.32 14.89 21.86
N ALA A 32 16.00 15.30 23.08
CA ALA A 32 16.29 14.52 24.29
C ALA A 32 15.47 13.24 24.36
N GLU A 33 14.20 13.27 23.95
CA GLU A 33 13.35 12.08 23.94
C GLU A 33 13.82 11.07 22.90
N THR A 34 14.25 11.51 21.72
CA THR A 34 14.81 10.61 20.70
C THR A 34 16.07 9.91 21.20
N ILE A 35 16.95 10.64 21.90
CA ILE A 35 18.15 10.06 22.52
C ILE A 35 17.75 9.02 23.59
N ARG A 36 16.77 9.36 24.45
CA ARG A 36 16.25 8.45 25.50
C ARG A 36 15.66 7.18 24.91
N LEU A 37 14.86 7.30 23.85
CA LEU A 37 14.25 6.17 23.15
C LEU A 37 15.30 5.29 22.48
N ALA A 38 16.29 5.89 21.84
CA ALA A 38 17.39 5.15 21.21
C ALA A 38 18.19 4.36 22.24
N GLN A 39 18.50 4.95 23.39
CA GLN A 39 19.19 4.27 24.50
C GLN A 39 18.36 3.12 25.06
N ALA A 40 17.09 3.36 25.37
CA ALA A 40 16.20 2.31 25.87
C ALA A 40 16.03 1.16 24.87
N LEU A 41 16.05 1.45 23.57
CA LEU A 41 16.01 0.43 22.52
C LEU A 41 17.30 -0.39 22.49
N ALA A 42 18.47 0.27 22.58
CA ALA A 42 19.76 -0.39 22.61
C ALA A 42 19.90 -1.32 23.83
N ASP A 43 19.48 -0.87 25.01
CA ASP A 43 19.50 -1.66 26.24
C ASP A 43 18.62 -2.91 26.12
N ARG A 44 17.44 -2.79 25.50
CA ARG A 44 16.52 -3.92 25.29
C ARG A 44 17.03 -4.93 24.27
N LEU A 45 17.69 -4.45 23.21
CA LEU A 45 18.25 -5.31 22.17
C LEU A 45 19.64 -5.87 22.54
N GLY A 46 20.27 -5.35 23.60
CA GLY A 46 21.64 -5.72 23.98
C GLY A 46 22.68 -5.34 22.92
N SER A 47 22.41 -4.31 22.12
CA SER A 47 23.23 -3.90 20.98
C SER A 47 23.75 -2.47 21.15
N SER A 48 24.67 -2.04 20.28
CA SER A 48 25.14 -0.65 20.30
C SER A 48 24.04 0.31 19.89
N LEU A 49 24.09 1.56 20.38
CA LEU A 49 23.12 2.60 20.06
C LEU A 49 22.87 2.75 18.55
N THR A 50 23.95 2.76 17.77
CA THR A 50 23.89 2.85 16.31
C THR A 50 23.26 1.61 15.68
N ALA A 51 23.56 0.41 16.18
CA ALA A 51 22.97 -0.83 15.66
C ALA A 51 21.47 -0.87 15.92
N ALA A 52 21.04 -0.52 17.14
CA ALA A 52 19.63 -0.45 17.52
C ALA A 52 18.85 0.58 16.68
N VAL A 53 19.42 1.78 16.49
CA VAL A 53 18.81 2.82 15.65
C VAL A 53 18.73 2.37 14.19
N ARG A 54 19.79 1.74 13.66
CA ARG A 54 19.79 1.20 12.30
C ARG A 54 18.69 0.17 12.12
N GLU A 55 18.57 -0.80 13.03
CA GLU A 55 17.56 -1.85 12.97
C GLU A 55 16.13 -1.27 13.04
N ALA A 56 15.91 -0.28 13.92
CA ALA A 56 14.62 0.42 13.98
C ALA A 56 14.28 1.15 12.68
N LEU A 57 15.27 1.81 12.05
CA LEU A 57 15.08 2.49 10.78
C LEU A 57 14.81 1.51 9.64
N GLU A 58 15.56 0.39 9.57
CA GLU A 58 15.34 -0.69 8.61
C GLU A 58 13.93 -1.28 8.75
N ALA A 59 13.49 -1.57 9.98
CA ALA A 59 12.16 -2.08 10.26
C ALA A 59 11.06 -1.10 9.85
N LYS A 60 11.22 0.20 10.16
CA LYS A 60 10.26 1.24 9.77
C LYS A 60 10.23 1.46 8.26
N LEU A 61 11.38 1.43 7.60
CA LEU A 61 11.47 1.56 6.15
C LEU A 61 10.81 0.37 5.44
N GLY A 62 11.07 -0.86 5.92
CA GLY A 62 10.41 -2.05 5.41
C GLY A 62 8.89 -2.00 5.60
N ALA A 63 8.42 -1.58 6.77
CA ALA A 63 6.99 -1.39 7.03
C ALA A 63 6.38 -0.32 6.12
N ALA A 64 7.10 0.77 5.82
CA ALA A 64 6.64 1.82 4.92
C ALA A 64 6.64 1.37 3.45
N ALA A 65 7.59 0.54 3.03
CA ALA A 65 7.66 -0.01 1.67
C ALA A 65 6.53 -1.02 1.39
N HIS A 66 6.06 -1.73 2.41
CA HIS A 66 4.98 -2.70 2.31
C HIS A 66 3.62 -2.17 2.79
N ALA A 67 3.55 -0.96 3.33
CA ALA A 67 2.27 -0.31 3.55
C ALA A 67 1.62 -0.12 2.17
N PRO A 68 0.46 -0.73 1.88
CA PRO A 68 -0.26 -0.37 0.67
C PRO A 68 -0.49 1.14 0.78
N VAL A 69 -0.02 1.88 -0.21
CA VAL A 69 -0.49 3.25 -0.42
C VAL A 69 -2.00 3.12 -0.35
N LYS A 70 -2.63 3.69 0.68
CA LYS A 70 -4.09 3.66 0.78
C LYS A 70 -4.55 4.19 -0.57
N PRO A 71 -5.22 3.37 -1.39
CA PRO A 71 -5.64 3.84 -2.70
C PRO A 71 -6.44 5.11 -2.44
N SER A 72 -6.25 6.11 -3.30
CA SER A 72 -7.14 7.26 -3.25
C SER A 72 -8.59 6.74 -3.28
N ILE A 73 -9.52 7.50 -2.70
CA ILE A 73 -10.95 7.19 -2.84
C ILE A 73 -11.28 6.98 -4.33
N ASP A 74 -10.66 7.78 -5.21
CA ASP A 74 -10.81 7.68 -6.66
C ASP A 74 -10.28 6.35 -7.22
N GLU A 75 -9.08 5.91 -6.82
CA GLU A 75 -8.51 4.63 -7.24
C GLU A 75 -9.33 3.43 -6.74
N THR A 76 -9.92 3.57 -5.54
CA THR A 76 -10.82 2.57 -4.99
C THR A 76 -12.12 2.49 -5.80
N LEU A 77 -12.71 3.64 -6.13
CA LEU A 77 -13.92 3.73 -6.94
C LEU A 77 -13.68 3.22 -8.37
N ASP A 78 -12.53 3.52 -8.98
CA ASP A 78 -12.20 3.02 -10.31
C ASP A 78 -11.99 1.51 -10.32
N ARG A 79 -11.37 0.94 -9.27
CA ARG A 79 -11.27 -0.51 -9.12
C ARG A 79 -12.65 -1.16 -8.94
N LEU A 80 -13.56 -0.53 -8.20
CA LEU A 80 -14.93 -1.02 -8.03
C LEU A 80 -15.72 -0.97 -9.34
N LYS A 81 -15.61 0.11 -10.12
CA LYS A 81 -16.24 0.21 -11.45
C LYS A 81 -15.72 -0.86 -12.41
N HIS A 82 -14.40 -1.10 -12.42
CA HIS A 82 -13.83 -2.16 -13.25
C HIS A 82 -14.31 -3.55 -12.82
N LEU A 83 -14.52 -3.77 -11.52
CA LEU A 83 -15.08 -5.02 -11.02
C LEU A 83 -16.54 -5.21 -11.44
N GLN A 84 -17.35 -4.14 -11.41
CA GLN A 84 -18.74 -4.15 -11.87
C GLN A 84 -18.87 -4.52 -13.35
N GLN A 85 -17.91 -4.16 -14.21
CA GLN A 85 -17.90 -4.54 -15.62
C GLN A 85 -17.78 -6.05 -15.86
N HIS A 86 -17.34 -6.81 -14.85
CA HIS A 86 -17.25 -8.27 -14.90
C HIS A 86 -18.36 -8.96 -14.12
N TRP A 87 -19.32 -8.22 -13.57
CA TRP A 87 -20.47 -8.81 -12.90
C TRP A 87 -21.40 -9.49 -13.92
N ARG A 88 -22.09 -10.53 -13.47
CA ARG A 88 -23.13 -11.16 -14.29
C ARG A 88 -24.22 -10.11 -14.57
N PRO A 89 -24.78 -10.07 -15.79
CA PRO A 89 -25.76 -9.05 -16.18
C PRO A 89 -27.04 -9.07 -15.33
N GLU A 90 -27.32 -10.19 -14.65
CA GLU A 90 -28.42 -10.32 -13.69
C GLU A 90 -28.28 -9.45 -12.43
N PHE A 91 -27.07 -8.99 -12.11
CA PHE A 91 -26.78 -8.13 -10.96
C PHE A 91 -26.53 -6.67 -11.36
N ASP A 92 -26.63 -6.34 -12.65
CA ASP A 92 -26.46 -4.96 -13.13
C ASP A 92 -27.63 -4.09 -12.63
N GLY A 93 -27.31 -2.95 -12.01
CA GLY A 93 -28.29 -2.03 -11.43
C GLY A 93 -28.98 -2.50 -10.14
N GLN A 94 -28.59 -3.63 -9.54
CA GLN A 94 -29.14 -4.08 -8.26
C GLN A 94 -28.35 -3.50 -7.08
N ASP A 95 -29.04 -2.96 -6.07
CA ASP A 95 -28.42 -2.59 -4.80
C ASP A 95 -28.11 -3.84 -3.98
N LEU A 96 -26.95 -4.46 -4.22
CA LEU A 96 -26.48 -5.66 -3.50
C LEU A 96 -26.16 -5.40 -2.02
N SER A 97 -26.60 -4.28 -1.43
CA SER A 97 -26.57 -4.09 0.01
C SER A 97 -27.29 -5.24 0.73
N LEU A 98 -26.94 -5.42 2.01
CA LEU A 98 -27.27 -6.51 2.96
C LEU A 98 -28.71 -7.06 2.95
N THR A 99 -29.63 -6.41 2.23
CA THR A 99 -31.00 -6.84 1.95
C THR A 99 -31.08 -8.09 1.04
N HIS A 100 -29.99 -8.49 0.36
CA HIS A 100 -29.98 -9.62 -0.59
C HIS A 100 -29.45 -10.95 -0.04
N ALA A 101 -29.42 -11.13 1.28
CA ALA A 101 -29.00 -12.40 1.90
C ALA A 101 -29.77 -13.60 1.31
N ASP A 102 -31.05 -13.43 0.98
CA ASP A 102 -31.93 -14.45 0.40
C ASP A 102 -31.59 -14.83 -1.05
N LEU A 103 -30.82 -14.01 -1.78
CA LEU A 103 -30.33 -14.35 -3.12
C LEU A 103 -29.03 -15.15 -3.08
N LEU A 104 -28.21 -14.91 -2.06
CA LEU A 104 -26.89 -15.51 -1.93
C LEU A 104 -26.91 -16.80 -1.14
N TYR A 105 -27.82 -16.92 -0.18
CA TYR A 105 -27.93 -18.07 0.71
C TYR A 105 -29.29 -18.74 0.60
N ASP A 106 -29.33 -20.06 0.64
CA ASP A 106 -30.57 -20.80 0.82
C ASP A 106 -31.09 -20.71 2.26
N GLU A 107 -32.27 -21.26 2.50
CA GLU A 107 -32.94 -21.28 3.82
C GLU A 107 -32.15 -22.06 4.91
N SER A 108 -31.07 -22.75 4.53
CA SER A 108 -30.10 -23.37 5.45
C SER A 108 -28.84 -22.53 5.69
N GLY A 109 -28.73 -21.36 5.04
CA GLY A 109 -27.61 -20.44 5.16
C GLY A 109 -26.42 -20.82 4.28
N LEU A 110 -26.59 -21.70 3.29
CA LEU A 110 -25.53 -22.13 2.39
C LEU A 110 -25.52 -21.31 1.10
N PRO A 111 -24.34 -20.95 0.56
CA PRO A 111 -24.26 -20.24 -0.72
C PRO A 111 -24.95 -21.05 -1.83
N ARG A 112 -25.84 -20.41 -2.58
CA ARG A 112 -26.43 -21.01 -3.79
C ARG A 112 -25.42 -21.11 -4.95
#